data_AF-A0A4U1A9D2-F1
#
_entry.id   AF-A0A4U1A9D2-F1
#
_cell.length_a   1.000
_cell.length_b   1.000
_cell.length_c   1.000
_cell.angle_alpha   90.00
_cell.angle_beta   90.00
_cell.angle_gamma   90.00
#
_symmetry.space_group_name_H-M   'P 1'
#
loop_
_entity.id
_entity.type
_entity.pdbx_description
1 polymer ?
#
loop_
_entity_poly.entity_id
_entity_poly.type
_entity_poly.pdbx_seq_one_letter_code
_entity_poly.pdbx_strand_id
1 'polypeptide(L)'
;MSFIKKQAKPKQKLSEQQESRVIKIVLALLVIAVLWIIFAPGSGVVSLMSKRSELKRLQKETTQIEQRIDQLQNDIDRLHKDPAYLEEVARKDFGLLKKNEKVYDFSKAGPEKDE
;
A
#
# COMPACT_ATOMS: atom_id res chain seq x y z
N MET A 1 -75.53 -25.37 24.73
CA MET A 1 -74.12 -25.82 24.76
C MET A 1 -73.75 -26.28 23.36
N SER A 2 -73.16 -25.42 22.54
CA SER A 2 -72.76 -25.74 21.17
C SER A 2 -71.34 -25.24 20.94
N PHE A 3 -70.40 -26.19 20.94
CA PHE A 3 -68.98 -25.93 20.75
C PHE A 3 -68.70 -25.69 19.26
N ILE A 4 -68.18 -24.51 18.93
CA ILE A 4 -67.68 -24.19 17.59
C ILE A 4 -66.36 -24.94 17.40
N LYS A 5 -66.38 -25.99 16.56
CA LYS A 5 -65.22 -26.81 16.22
C LYS A 5 -64.30 -26.02 15.27
N LYS A 6 -63.10 -25.68 15.72
CA LYS A 6 -62.05 -25.02 14.92
C LYS A 6 -61.50 -26.02 13.89
N GLN A 7 -61.79 -25.81 12.62
CA GLN A 7 -61.27 -26.63 11.51
C GLN A 7 -59.78 -26.29 11.27
N ALA A 8 -58.90 -27.28 11.39
CA ALA A 8 -57.49 -27.16 11.02
C ALA A 8 -57.36 -27.30 9.49
N LYS A 9 -56.68 -26.34 8.85
CA LYS A 9 -56.47 -26.35 7.38
C LYS A 9 -55.63 -27.56 6.96
N PRO A 10 -55.97 -28.24 5.86
CA PRO A 10 -55.21 -29.41 5.39
C PRO A 10 -53.80 -28.97 4.96
N LYS A 11 -52.78 -29.68 5.46
CA LYS A 11 -51.40 -29.51 5.01
C LYS A 11 -51.31 -29.99 3.56
N GLN A 12 -51.35 -29.06 2.61
CA GLN A 12 -51.13 -29.34 1.19
C GLN A 12 -49.76 -30.00 1.03
N LYS A 13 -49.74 -31.26 0.58
CA LYS A 13 -48.51 -31.94 0.18
C LYS A 13 -48.03 -31.26 -1.10
N LEU A 14 -46.83 -30.69 -1.07
CA LEU A 14 -46.19 -30.11 -2.24
C LEU A 14 -46.05 -31.22 -3.29
N SER A 15 -46.38 -30.93 -4.54
CA SER A 15 -46.15 -31.87 -5.65
C SER A 15 -44.66 -32.22 -5.71
N GLU A 16 -44.29 -33.47 -6.04
CA GLU A 16 -42.88 -33.90 -6.20
C GLU A 16 -42.08 -32.95 -7.14
N GLN A 17 -42.76 -32.35 -8.11
CA GLN A 17 -42.19 -31.36 -9.02
C GLN A 17 -42.00 -29.98 -8.38
N GLN A 18 -42.80 -29.61 -7.38
CA GLN A 18 -42.68 -28.37 -6.62
C GLN A 18 -41.56 -28.46 -5.58
N GLU A 19 -41.42 -29.60 -4.89
CA GLU A 19 -40.36 -29.79 -3.90
C GLU A 19 -38.95 -29.65 -4.51
N SER A 20 -38.72 -30.27 -5.68
CA SER A 20 -37.44 -30.17 -6.38
C SER A 20 -37.12 -28.75 -6.88
N ARG A 21 -38.13 -27.96 -7.25
CA ARG A 21 -37.96 -26.54 -7.62
C ARG A 21 -37.65 -25.67 -6.41
N VAL A 22 -38.33 -25.88 -5.28
CA VAL A 22 -38.07 -25.16 -4.04
C VAL A 22 -36.66 -25.45 -3.53
N ILE A 23 -36.22 -26.71 -3.54
CA ILE A 23 -34.86 -27.09 -3.14
C ILE A 23 -33.82 -26.40 -4.03
N LYS A 24 -34.02 -26.38 -5.36
CA LYS A 24 -33.10 -25.69 -6.29
C LYS A 24 -33.03 -24.19 -6.03
N ILE A 25 -34.17 -23.55 -5.74
CA ILE A 25 -34.22 -22.11 -5.41
C ILE A 25 -33.49 -21.84 -4.09
N VAL A 26 -33.73 -22.66 -3.06
CA VAL A 26 -33.04 -22.53 -1.77
C VAL A 26 -31.54 -22.73 -1.93
N LEU A 27 -31.12 -23.72 -2.71
CA LEU A 27 -29.71 -23.95 -3.01
C LEU A 27 -29.08 -22.75 -3.73
N ALA A 28 -29.77 -22.22 -4.75
CA ALA A 28 -29.31 -21.03 -5.47
C ALA A 28 -29.19 -19.81 -4.57
N LEU A 29 -30.17 -19.56 -3.69
CA LEU A 29 -30.12 -18.48 -2.71
C LEU A 29 -28.96 -18.67 -1.70
N LEU A 30 -28.68 -19.90 -1.29
CA LEU A 30 -27.54 -20.22 -0.43
C LEU A 30 -26.22 -19.90 -1.13
N VAL A 31 -26.06 -20.29 -2.40
CA VAL A 31 -24.86 -19.97 -3.18
C VAL A 31 -24.71 -18.46 -3.33
N ILE A 32 -25.78 -17.73 -3.63
CA ILE A 32 -25.75 -16.27 -3.74
C ILE A 32 -25.39 -15.62 -2.41
N ALA A 33 -25.92 -16.10 -1.28
CA ALA A 33 -25.58 -15.57 0.04
C ALA A 33 -24.11 -15.79 0.40
N VAL A 34 -23.55 -16.95 0.07
CA VAL A 34 -22.12 -17.25 0.26
C VAL A 34 -21.25 -16.36 -0.63
N LEU A 35 -21.61 -16.23 -1.91
CA LEU A 35 -20.92 -15.33 -2.83
C LEU A 35 -20.99 -13.89 -2.35
N TRP A 36 -22.14 -13.44 -1.83
CA TRP A 36 -22.29 -12.11 -1.27
C TRP A 36 -21.36 -11.88 -0.07
N ILE A 37 -21.21 -12.84 0.85
CA ILE A 37 -20.29 -12.72 1.99
C ILE A 37 -18.82 -12.64 1.53
N ILE A 38 -18.45 -13.41 0.50
CA ILE A 38 -17.08 -13.43 -0.03
C ILE A 38 -16.78 -12.12 -0.79
N PHE A 39 -17.75 -11.63 -1.57
CA PHE A 39 -17.60 -10.47 -2.45
C PHE A 39 -18.08 -9.15 -1.84
N ALA A 40 -18.61 -9.16 -0.61
CA ALA A 40 -19.14 -7.98 0.04
C ALA A 40 -18.03 -6.92 0.24
N PRO A 41 -18.22 -5.70 -0.31
CA PRO A 41 -17.27 -4.61 -0.13
C PRO A 41 -17.28 -4.18 1.34
N GLY A 42 -16.17 -4.43 2.05
CA GLY A 42 -15.97 -4.04 3.45
C GLY A 42 -15.81 -5.21 4.42
N SER A 43 -16.54 -6.31 4.23
CA SER A 43 -16.51 -7.49 5.12
C SER A 43 -15.90 -8.75 4.50
N GLY A 44 -15.62 -8.76 3.20
CA GLY A 44 -15.01 -9.89 2.50
C GLY A 44 -13.52 -10.09 2.79
N VAL A 45 -13.02 -11.31 2.57
CA VAL A 45 -11.60 -11.70 2.76
C VAL A 45 -10.62 -10.81 1.99
N VAL A 46 -11.07 -10.26 0.85
CA VAL A 46 -10.29 -9.34 0.02
C VAL A 46 -9.93 -8.04 0.76
N SER A 47 -10.85 -7.47 1.56
CA SER A 47 -10.58 -6.23 2.30
C SER A 47 -9.55 -6.46 3.41
N LEU A 48 -9.59 -7.63 4.06
CA LEU A 48 -8.60 -8.03 5.05
C LEU A 48 -7.22 -8.21 4.44
N MET A 49 -7.15 -8.75 3.21
CA MET A 49 -5.89 -8.92 2.50
C MET A 49 -5.28 -7.57 2.08
N SER A 50 -6.11 -6.64 1.60
CA SER A 50 -5.68 -5.26 1.29
C SER A 50 -5.21 -4.50 2.54
N LYS A 51 -5.89 -4.65 3.68
CA LYS A 51 -5.44 -4.05 4.94
C LYS A 51 -4.10 -4.63 5.41
N ARG A 52 -3.91 -5.94 5.27
CA ARG A 52 -2.63 -6.60 5.59
C ARG A 52 -1.49 -6.14 4.68
N SER A 53 -1.75 -5.96 3.39
CA SER A 53 -0.72 -5.46 2.46
C SER A 53 -0.38 -3.99 2.74
N GLU A 54 -1.36 -3.17 3.08
CA GLU A 54 -1.17 -1.77 3.48
C GLU A 54 -0.35 -1.67 4.78
N LEU A 55 -0.68 -2.48 5.80
CA LEU A 55 0.14 -2.56 7.02
C LEU A 55 1.58 -2.96 6.72
N LYS A 56 1.80 -3.96 5.86
CA LYS A 56 3.14 -4.39 5.47
C LYS A 56 3.90 -3.29 4.70
N ARG A 57 3.20 -2.52 3.87
CA ARG A 57 3.79 -1.39 3.14
C ARG A 57 4.20 -0.29 4.11
N LEU A 58 3.32 0.11 5.01
CA LEU A 58 3.58 1.14 6.02
C LEU A 58 4.73 0.74 6.94
N GLN A 59 4.77 -0.50 7.42
CA GLN A 59 5.90 -0.99 8.22
C GLN A 59 7.23 -0.91 7.46
N LYS A 60 7.24 -1.28 6.17
CA LYS A 60 8.43 -1.18 5.34
C LYS A 60 8.87 0.28 5.14
N GLU A 61 7.92 1.19 4.91
CA GLU A 61 8.18 2.62 4.80
C GLU A 61 8.78 3.17 6.10
N THR A 62 8.23 2.81 7.26
CA THR A 62 8.77 3.19 8.57
C THR A 62 10.22 2.75 8.73
N THR A 63 10.52 1.47 8.50
CA THR A 63 11.90 0.95 8.61
C THR A 63 12.85 1.65 7.65
N GLN A 64 12.42 1.95 6.43
CA GLN A 64 13.25 2.68 5.46
C GLN A 64 13.53 4.12 5.90
N ILE A 65 12.54 4.79 6.49
CA ILE A 65 12.70 6.15 7.00
C ILE A 65 13.64 6.16 8.21
N GLU A 66 13.49 5.21 9.14
CA GLU A 66 14.40 5.06 10.28
C GLU A 66 15.85 4.85 9.82
N GLN A 67 16.08 3.95 8.84
CA GLN A 67 17.40 3.76 8.26
C GLN A 67 17.98 5.03 7.61
N ARG A 68 17.13 5.83 6.96
CA ARG A 68 17.56 7.12 6.38
C ARG A 68 17.95 8.12 7.46
N ILE A 69 17.19 8.16 8.57
CA ILE A 69 17.52 9.02 9.71
C ILE A 69 18.90 8.65 10.26
N ASP A 70 19.15 7.35 10.50
CA ASP A 70 20.44 6.89 11.01
C ASP A 70 21.61 7.23 10.06
N GLN A 71 21.41 7.06 8.75
CA GLN A 71 22.40 7.42 7.74
C GLN A 71 22.69 8.92 7.74
N LEU A 72 21.64 9.75 7.70
CA LEU A 72 21.77 11.20 7.71
C LEU A 72 22.44 11.71 8.99
N GLN A 73 22.10 11.11 10.14
CA GLN A 73 22.70 11.46 11.41
C GLN A 73 24.21 11.16 11.41
N ASN A 74 24.61 10.00 10.87
CA ASN A 74 26.02 9.64 10.72
C ASN A 74 26.73 10.59 9.74
N ASP A 75 26.11 10.94 8.63
CA ASP A 75 26.68 11.90 7.68
C ASP A 75 26.88 13.28 8.31
N ILE A 76 25.90 13.78 9.07
CA ILE A 76 26.04 15.03 9.83
C ILE A 76 27.23 14.94 10.80
N ASP A 77 27.31 13.84 11.55
CA ASP A 77 28.40 13.61 12.49
C ASP A 77 29.77 13.60 11.81
N ARG A 78 29.88 12.97 10.64
CA ARG A 78 31.10 12.93 9.84
C ARG A 78 31.44 14.31 9.27
N LEU A 79 30.46 15.07 8.77
CA LEU A 79 30.67 16.44 8.29
C LEU A 79 31.25 17.33 9.41
N HIS A 80 30.84 17.12 10.66
CA HIS A 80 31.31 17.91 11.79
C HIS A 80 32.66 17.45 12.34
N LYS A 81 32.90 16.14 12.40
CA LYS A 81 34.07 15.54 13.09
C LYS A 81 35.22 15.21 12.15
N ASP A 82 34.97 15.05 10.85
CA ASP A 82 35.97 14.68 9.85
C ASP A 82 36.19 15.82 8.83
N PRO A 83 37.27 16.61 8.99
CA PRO A 83 37.59 17.71 8.08
C PRO A 83 37.85 17.25 6.64
N ALA A 84 38.37 16.03 6.44
CA ALA A 84 38.66 15.51 5.11
C ALA A 84 37.37 15.17 4.37
N TYR A 85 36.41 14.56 5.07
CA TYR A 85 35.08 14.30 4.50
C TYR A 85 34.34 15.59 4.16
N LEU A 86 34.40 16.60 5.03
CA LEU A 86 33.84 17.92 4.75
C LEU A 86 34.46 18.57 3.50
N GLU A 87 35.79 18.50 3.36
CA GLU A 87 36.52 19.02 2.20
C GLU A 87 36.14 18.26 0.92
N GLU A 88 35.97 16.94 0.99
CA GLU A 88 35.51 16.12 -0.13
C GLU A 88 34.12 16.53 -0.61
N VAL A 89 33.16 16.65 0.32
CA VAL A 89 31.78 17.07 0.01
C VAL A 89 31.76 18.50 -0.53
N ALA A 90 32.51 19.42 0.07
CA ALA A 90 32.62 20.80 -0.40
C ALA A 90 33.15 20.90 -1.84
N ARG A 91 34.14 20.08 -2.20
CA ARG A 91 34.67 20.02 -3.58
C ARG A 91 33.72 19.32 -4.55
N LYS A 92 33.14 18.18 -4.18
CA LYS A 92 32.32 17.37 -5.08
C LYS A 92 30.94 17.98 -5.33
N ASP A 93 30.26 18.38 -4.27
CA ASP A 93 28.85 18.80 -4.35
C ASP A 93 28.71 20.31 -4.63
N PHE A 94 29.70 21.10 -4.23
CA PHE A 94 29.65 22.57 -4.32
C PHE A 94 30.79 23.19 -5.13
N GLY A 95 31.79 22.43 -5.58
CA GLY A 95 32.92 22.96 -6.36
C GLY A 95 33.78 23.97 -5.61
N LEU A 96 33.73 23.96 -4.26
CA LEU A 96 34.44 24.93 -3.44
C LEU A 96 35.95 24.65 -3.42
N LEU A 97 36.73 25.72 -3.37
CA LEU A 97 38.20 25.69 -3.37
C LEU A 97 38.71 26.35 -2.09
N LYS A 98 39.90 25.96 -1.62
CA LYS A 98 40.56 26.71 -0.55
C LYS A 98 40.91 28.12 -1.05
N LYS A 99 41.06 29.08 -0.13
CA LYS A 99 41.39 30.48 -0.45
C LYS A 99 42.63 30.63 -1.34
N ASN A 100 43.54 29.67 -1.30
CA ASN A 100 44.80 29.64 -2.04
C ASN A 100 44.79 28.70 -3.27
N GLU A 101 43.64 28.14 -3.65
CA GLU A 101 43.48 27.26 -4.82
C GLU A 101 42.82 28.03 -5.99
N LYS A 102 43.22 27.71 -7.23
CA LYS A 102 42.64 28.30 -8.47
C LYS A 102 42.30 27.18 -9.45
N VAL A 103 41.16 27.31 -10.14
CA VAL A 103 40.76 26.43 -11.24
C VAL A 103 41.23 27.04 -12.55
N TYR A 104 41.89 26.23 -13.37
CA TYR A 104 42.27 26.59 -14.74
C TYR A 104 41.37 25.82 -15.70
N ASP A 105 40.55 26.55 -16.46
CA ASP A 105 39.71 25.98 -17.51
C ASP A 105 40.37 26.19 -18.87
N PHE A 106 40.84 25.10 -19.47
CA PHE A 106 41.53 25.11 -20.76
C PHE A 106 40.57 25.05 -21.96
N SER A 107 39.25 24.99 -21.73
CA SER A 107 38.26 24.92 -22.82
C SER A 107 38.02 26.27 -23.53
N LYS A 108 38.45 27.40 -22.93
CA LYS A 108 38.30 28.75 -23.50
C LYS A 108 39.52 29.28 -24.24
N ALA A 109 40.61 28.51 -24.36
CA ALA A 109 41.77 28.91 -25.16
C ALA A 109 41.52 28.73 -26.67
N GLY A 110 40.47 29.36 -27.20
CA GLY A 110 40.41 29.74 -28.60
C GLY A 110 41.07 31.13 -28.74
N PRO A 111 41.89 31.37 -29.79
CA PRO A 111 42.69 32.58 -29.88
C PRO A 111 41.79 33.81 -29.82
N GLU A 112 42.01 34.69 -28.83
CA GLU A 112 41.51 36.06 -28.87
C GLU A 112 41.99 36.67 -30.19
N LYS A 113 41.03 36.89 -31.10
CA LYS A 113 41.26 37.75 -32.26
C LYS A 113 41.20 39.16 -31.74
N ASP A 114 42.37 39.77 -31.61
CA ASP A 114 42.52 41.20 -31.46
C ASP A 114 41.95 41.87 -32.74
N GLU A 115 40.88 42.66 -32.60
CA GLU A 115 40.40 43.64 -33.58
C GLU A 115 41.04 45.01 -33.33
#